data_AF-C6PP55-F1
#
_entry.id   AF-C6PP55-F1
#
_cell.length_a   1.000
_cell.length_b   1.000
_cell.length_c   1.000
_cell.angle_alpha   90.00
_cell.angle_beta   90.00
_cell.angle_gamma   90.00
#
_symmetry.space_group_name_H-M   'P 1'
#
loop_
_entity.id
_entity.type
_entity.pdbx_description
1 polymer ?
#
loop_
_entity_poly.entity_id
_entity_poly.type
_entity_poly.pdbx_seq_one_letter_code
_entity_poly.pdbx_strand_id
1 'polypeptide(L)'
;MAKKQLTLEERLEEAIIKDGPYEVPENWVWIEIGRVIEVVSGGTPKSNVSDYYENGDVAWITPADLSGYSNIYISRGKRNITKLGLEKSSAKLMPKNSVLMSSRAPIGYVAIAKNEISTNQGFKNFLPSPVYLPKYLYFYLKYSKDLIETYASGTTFLEISGAKAKLLPFPIAPLKEQQRIVDRIESLFEKLDKAKELIEEAREEFEKRKSAILEKAFRGELTEKWRDDTKINSFKDTKFEELFAFIGGGTPSKANKEYWNGEINWASVKDIKNNYLYDTIDKITEEGVKNSSTNVAKNGEIILVTRISPGKVTIAQKDIAINQDLKIVRPKIEEIDYKYMYYLFLYKEKDLISKSQGTTVKGITINELNKIQISLPVLEEQKEIVRILDKLLEEESKIEELTQLEDQIELVKKSILAKAFRGELGTNSEEDESALDLLREILSKDI
;
A
#
# COMPACT_ATOMS: atom_id res chain seq x y z
N MET A 1 -37.84 -18.93 33.27
CA MET A 1 -38.58 -17.73 32.83
C MET A 1 -38.72 -17.81 31.32
N ALA A 2 -39.93 -17.96 30.80
CA ALA A 2 -40.15 -17.91 29.35
C ALA A 2 -39.77 -16.51 28.86
N LYS A 3 -38.92 -16.41 27.83
CA LYS A 3 -38.67 -15.12 27.15
C LYS A 3 -40.01 -14.63 26.60
N LYS A 4 -40.44 -13.43 26.98
CA LYS A 4 -41.60 -12.76 26.37
C LYS A 4 -41.38 -12.72 24.86
N GLN A 5 -42.29 -13.28 24.08
CA GLN A 5 -42.26 -13.17 22.63
C GLN A 5 -42.65 -11.74 22.27
N LEU A 6 -41.75 -10.99 21.65
CA LEU A 6 -41.98 -9.61 21.26
C LEU A 6 -43.00 -9.55 20.11
N THR A 7 -43.84 -8.52 20.08
CA THR A 7 -44.70 -8.25 18.91
C THR A 7 -43.85 -7.79 17.72
N LEU A 8 -44.44 -7.78 16.52
CA LEU A 8 -43.75 -7.28 15.32
C LEU A 8 -43.32 -5.81 15.50
N GLU A 9 -44.18 -4.99 16.10
CA GLU A 9 -43.93 -3.58 16.39
C GLU A 9 -42.79 -3.40 17.39
N GLU A 10 -42.77 -4.18 18.48
CA GLU A 10 -41.67 -4.18 19.45
C GLU A 10 -40.34 -4.58 18.78
N ARG A 11 -40.36 -5.57 17.88
CA ARG A 11 -39.16 -5.99 17.12
C ARG A 11 -38.67 -4.93 16.14
N LEU A 12 -39.59 -4.23 15.46
CA LEU A 12 -39.25 -3.12 14.56
C LEU A 12 -38.63 -1.96 15.33
N GLU A 13 -39.22 -1.58 16.46
CA GLU A 13 -38.70 -0.51 17.31
C GLU A 13 -37.31 -0.84 17.86
N GLU A 14 -37.07 -2.09 18.27
CA GLU A 14 -35.73 -2.54 18.70
C GLU A 14 -34.71 -2.65 17.54
N ALA A 15 -35.16 -2.83 16.30
CA ALA A 15 -34.28 -2.95 15.15
C ALA A 15 -33.84 -1.60 14.59
N ILE A 16 -34.71 -0.59 14.62
CA ILE A 16 -34.51 0.71 13.96
C ILE A 16 -33.67 1.64 14.83
N ILE A 17 -32.67 2.28 14.21
CA ILE A 17 -31.88 3.35 14.82
C ILE A 17 -32.45 4.69 14.34
N LYS A 18 -33.05 5.47 15.26
CA LYS A 18 -33.68 6.76 14.94
C LYS A 18 -32.67 7.81 14.49
N ASP A 19 -31.57 7.93 15.22
CA ASP A 19 -30.47 8.87 14.93
C ASP A 19 -29.26 8.08 14.39
N GLY A 20 -29.30 7.79 13.10
CA GLY A 20 -28.20 7.11 12.41
C GLY A 20 -26.91 7.95 12.38
N PRO A 21 -25.76 7.36 11.98
CA PRO A 21 -24.49 8.08 11.89
C PRO A 21 -24.51 9.33 10.98
N TYR A 22 -25.44 9.36 10.03
CA TYR A 22 -25.70 10.47 9.10
C TYR A 22 -27.09 10.30 8.47
N GLU A 23 -27.60 11.37 7.85
CA GLU A 23 -28.88 11.36 7.12
C GLU A 23 -28.84 10.44 5.89
N VAL A 24 -29.92 9.70 5.68
CA VAL A 24 -30.13 8.80 4.53
C VAL A 24 -31.46 9.15 3.87
N PRO A 25 -31.71 8.72 2.62
CA PRO A 25 -32.99 8.96 1.96
C PRO A 25 -34.20 8.46 2.77
N GLU A 26 -35.36 9.09 2.59
CA GLU A 26 -36.57 8.81 3.38
C GLU A 26 -37.08 7.36 3.26
N ASN A 27 -36.82 6.71 2.13
CA ASN A 27 -37.17 5.32 1.88
C ASN A 27 -36.13 4.32 2.40
N TRP A 28 -35.07 4.79 3.06
CA TRP A 28 -34.07 3.95 3.73
C TRP A 28 -34.34 3.86 5.22
N VAL A 29 -33.76 2.86 5.87
CA VAL A 29 -33.84 2.71 7.32
C VAL A 29 -32.50 2.29 7.91
N TRP A 30 -32.08 2.98 8.97
CA TRP A 30 -30.96 2.54 9.79
C TRP A 30 -31.40 1.45 10.74
N ILE A 31 -30.63 0.36 10.81
CA ILE A 31 -30.87 -0.72 11.76
C ILE A 31 -29.64 -1.14 12.54
N GLU A 32 -29.84 -1.78 13.69
CA GLU A 32 -28.83 -2.59 14.35
C GLU A 32 -28.67 -3.92 13.59
N ILE A 33 -27.49 -4.16 13.01
CA ILE A 33 -27.27 -5.28 12.08
C ILE A 33 -27.63 -6.65 12.70
N GLY A 34 -27.36 -6.84 14.00
CA GLY A 34 -27.59 -8.11 14.71
C GLY A 34 -29.05 -8.41 15.04
N ARG A 35 -29.97 -7.48 14.77
CA ARG A 35 -31.42 -7.68 14.92
C ARG A 35 -32.04 -8.39 13.72
N VAL A 36 -31.38 -8.34 12.56
CA VAL A 36 -31.90 -8.86 11.28
C VAL A 36 -30.91 -9.81 10.61
N ILE A 37 -29.64 -9.78 10.99
CA ILE A 37 -28.57 -10.59 10.39
C ILE A 37 -27.88 -11.39 11.48
N GLU A 38 -27.77 -12.71 11.27
CA GLU A 38 -27.01 -13.56 12.16
C GLU A 38 -25.51 -13.28 12.00
N VAL A 39 -24.87 -12.86 13.10
CA VAL A 39 -23.42 -12.63 13.18
C VAL A 39 -22.76 -13.74 13.97
N VAL A 40 -21.88 -14.50 13.31
CA VAL A 40 -21.16 -15.63 13.90
C VAL A 40 -19.65 -15.38 13.93
N SER A 41 -18.99 -15.84 14.99
CA SER A 41 -17.52 -15.89 15.04
C SER A 41 -17.03 -17.23 14.49
N GLY A 42 -15.84 -17.22 13.89
CA GLY A 42 -15.14 -18.45 13.52
C GLY A 42 -14.39 -19.07 14.69
N GLY A 43 -13.61 -20.12 14.39
CA GLY A 43 -12.86 -20.88 15.37
C GLY A 43 -11.57 -21.45 14.81
N THR A 44 -10.64 -21.77 15.70
CA THR A 44 -9.32 -22.29 15.33
C THR A 44 -9.15 -23.68 15.93
N PRO A 45 -8.98 -24.72 15.09
CA PRO A 45 -8.54 -26.02 15.56
C PRO A 45 -7.18 -25.91 16.28
N LYS A 46 -6.83 -26.91 17.09
CA LYS A 46 -5.53 -26.88 17.77
C LYS A 46 -4.40 -27.02 16.76
N SER A 47 -3.58 -25.98 16.61
CA SER A 47 -2.51 -25.91 15.59
C SER A 47 -1.47 -27.02 15.66
N ASN A 48 -1.29 -27.63 16.83
CA ASN A 48 -0.34 -28.71 17.09
C ASN A 48 -0.88 -30.12 16.79
N VAL A 49 -2.13 -30.24 16.33
CA VAL A 49 -2.70 -31.52 15.88
C VAL A 49 -2.69 -31.53 14.34
N SER A 50 -1.74 -32.26 13.75
CA SER A 50 -1.54 -32.34 12.29
C SER A 50 -2.81 -32.74 11.55
N ASP A 51 -3.53 -33.74 12.07
CA ASP A 51 -4.72 -34.34 11.47
C ASP A 51 -5.87 -33.34 11.27
N TYR A 52 -5.84 -32.19 11.93
CA TYR A 52 -6.83 -31.13 11.74
C TYR A 52 -6.60 -30.30 10.48
N TYR A 53 -5.44 -30.43 9.84
CA TYR A 53 -5.02 -29.56 8.73
C TYR A 53 -4.39 -30.31 7.56
N GLU A 54 -3.73 -31.43 7.82
CA GLU A 54 -3.10 -32.23 6.78
C GLU A 54 -4.16 -32.72 5.79
N ASN A 55 -3.96 -32.43 4.50
CA ASN A 55 -4.92 -32.70 3.43
C ASN A 55 -6.32 -32.11 3.68
N GLY A 56 -6.41 -30.98 4.39
CA GLY A 56 -7.68 -30.30 4.68
C GLY A 56 -8.44 -29.86 3.43
N ASP A 57 -9.68 -30.33 3.31
CA ASP A 57 -10.62 -30.04 2.23
C ASP A 57 -11.62 -28.93 2.56
N VAL A 58 -11.86 -28.68 3.86
CA VAL A 58 -12.76 -27.64 4.35
C VAL A 58 -12.06 -26.28 4.27
N ALA A 59 -12.58 -25.39 3.43
CA ALA A 59 -12.06 -24.03 3.27
C ALA A 59 -12.03 -23.30 4.62
N TRP A 60 -10.85 -22.82 5.05
CA TRP A 60 -10.69 -22.13 6.33
C TRP A 60 -9.89 -20.84 6.15
N ILE A 61 -10.50 -19.70 6.46
CA ILE A 61 -9.95 -18.37 6.18
C ILE A 61 -9.42 -17.70 7.45
N THR A 62 -8.26 -17.08 7.34
CA THR A 62 -7.62 -16.26 8.37
C THR A 62 -7.44 -14.81 7.86
N PRO A 63 -7.29 -13.79 8.73
CA PRO A 63 -7.05 -12.42 8.29
C PRO A 63 -5.81 -12.29 7.40
N ALA A 64 -4.82 -13.17 7.58
CA ALA A 64 -3.62 -13.20 6.73
C ALA A 64 -3.94 -13.60 5.28
N ASP A 65 -4.98 -14.40 5.04
CA ASP A 65 -5.41 -14.76 3.68
C ASP A 65 -6.05 -13.57 2.94
N LEU A 66 -6.52 -12.56 3.66
CA LEU A 66 -7.08 -11.33 3.09
C LEU A 66 -6.08 -10.18 2.98
N SER A 67 -4.85 -10.36 3.49
CA SER A 67 -3.80 -9.36 3.36
C SER A 67 -3.33 -9.29 1.89
N GLY A 68 -3.52 -8.12 1.25
CA GLY A 68 -3.24 -7.95 -0.18
C GLY A 68 -4.23 -8.63 -1.13
N TYR A 69 -5.35 -9.16 -0.61
CA TYR A 69 -6.38 -9.80 -1.42
C TYR A 69 -7.32 -8.75 -2.03
N SER A 70 -7.42 -8.72 -3.36
CA SER A 70 -8.19 -7.72 -4.11
C SER A 70 -9.58 -8.21 -4.55
N ASN A 71 -9.81 -9.53 -4.62
CA ASN A 71 -11.08 -10.06 -5.10
C ASN A 71 -12.19 -9.92 -4.04
N ILE A 72 -13.42 -9.70 -4.51
CA ILE A 72 -14.60 -9.64 -3.64
C ILE A 72 -14.92 -11.02 -3.04
N TYR A 73 -14.76 -12.09 -3.82
CA TYR A 73 -15.14 -13.44 -3.43
C TYR A 73 -13.93 -14.30 -3.10
N ILE A 74 -13.95 -14.97 -1.94
CA ILE A 74 -12.93 -15.94 -1.52
C ILE A 74 -13.51 -17.34 -1.42
N SER A 75 -12.76 -18.34 -1.92
CA SER A 75 -13.18 -19.75 -1.91
C SER A 75 -12.33 -20.65 -1.02
N ARG A 76 -11.11 -20.22 -0.69
CA ARG A 76 -10.14 -21.07 0.02
C ARG A 76 -9.06 -20.22 0.68
N GLY A 77 -8.58 -20.68 1.84
CA GLY A 77 -7.43 -20.08 2.52
C GLY A 77 -6.12 -20.76 2.12
N LYS A 78 -4.99 -20.17 2.50
CA LYS A 78 -3.64 -20.72 2.30
C LYS A 78 -3.46 -22.05 3.05
N ARG A 79 -4.07 -22.17 4.24
CA ARG A 79 -4.15 -23.41 5.03
C ARG A 79 -5.63 -23.72 5.27
N ASN A 80 -6.03 -24.95 4.98
CA ASN A 80 -7.41 -25.41 5.15
C ASN A 80 -7.48 -26.45 6.27
N ILE A 81 -8.68 -26.78 6.73
CA ILE A 81 -8.89 -27.73 7.83
C ILE A 81 -9.54 -29.01 7.31
N THR A 82 -9.37 -30.11 8.02
CA THR A 82 -10.09 -31.35 7.77
C THR A 82 -11.48 -31.29 8.40
N LYS A 83 -12.38 -32.18 8.00
CA LYS A 83 -13.66 -32.39 8.69
C LYS A 83 -13.48 -32.66 10.19
N LEU A 84 -12.46 -33.44 10.54
CA LEU A 84 -12.09 -33.70 11.94
C LEU A 84 -11.69 -32.40 12.66
N GLY A 85 -10.91 -31.53 12.01
CA GLY A 85 -10.54 -30.22 12.57
C GLY A 85 -11.76 -29.30 12.79
N LEU A 86 -12.72 -29.32 11.88
CA LEU A 86 -13.99 -28.61 12.02
C LEU A 86 -14.78 -29.15 13.23
N GLU A 87 -15.00 -30.46 13.31
CA GLU A 87 -15.79 -31.12 14.36
C GLU A 87 -15.16 -31.01 15.77
N LYS A 88 -13.82 -31.00 15.87
CA LYS A 88 -13.08 -30.97 17.13
C LYS A 88 -12.66 -29.57 17.58
N SER A 89 -13.23 -28.53 16.97
CA SER A 89 -12.93 -27.14 17.33
C SER A 89 -14.19 -26.28 17.43
N SER A 90 -14.02 -24.99 17.75
CA SER A 90 -15.10 -24.01 17.70
C SER A 90 -15.37 -23.46 16.29
N ALA A 91 -14.66 -23.98 15.27
CA ALA A 91 -14.86 -23.56 13.88
C ALA A 91 -16.29 -23.92 13.45
N LYS A 92 -16.90 -23.04 12.67
CA LYS A 92 -18.24 -23.23 12.11
C LYS A 92 -18.16 -23.12 10.60
N LEU A 93 -18.97 -23.92 9.91
CA LEU A 93 -19.16 -23.78 8.48
C LEU A 93 -20.24 -22.71 8.25
N MET A 94 -19.95 -21.72 7.43
CA MET A 94 -20.93 -20.73 6.99
C MET A 94 -21.30 -21.00 5.53
N PRO A 95 -22.56 -20.75 5.14
CA PRO A 95 -23.02 -20.91 3.77
C PRO A 95 -22.31 -19.94 2.81
N LYS A 96 -22.36 -20.29 1.52
CA LYS A 96 -22.05 -19.38 0.41
C LYS A 96 -22.79 -18.03 0.60
N ASN A 97 -22.17 -16.96 0.13
CA ASN A 97 -22.63 -15.57 0.22
C ASN A 97 -22.57 -14.94 1.63
N SER A 98 -22.07 -15.66 2.64
CA SER A 98 -21.73 -15.02 3.92
C SER A 98 -20.68 -13.93 3.71
N VAL A 99 -20.87 -12.76 4.31
CA VAL A 99 -19.88 -11.67 4.27
C VAL A 99 -18.96 -11.80 5.47
N LEU A 100 -17.66 -11.92 5.21
CA LEU A 100 -16.62 -12.16 6.22
C LEU A 100 -15.93 -10.84 6.50
N MET A 101 -15.81 -10.45 7.77
CA MET A 101 -15.06 -9.26 8.17
C MET A 101 -14.01 -9.61 9.21
N SER A 102 -12.75 -9.23 8.97
CA SER A 102 -11.70 -9.37 9.99
C SER A 102 -12.01 -8.48 11.19
N SER A 103 -12.06 -9.09 12.36
CA SER A 103 -12.31 -8.42 13.63
C SER A 103 -11.05 -7.97 14.33
N ARG A 104 -9.87 -8.37 13.85
CA ARG A 104 -8.54 -8.01 14.38
C ARG A 104 -7.45 -8.26 13.34
N ALA A 105 -6.31 -7.58 13.52
CA ALA A 105 -5.06 -7.79 12.80
C ALA A 105 -5.12 -7.77 11.24
N PRO A 106 -5.50 -6.64 10.60
CA PRO A 106 -6.20 -5.46 11.12
C PRO A 106 -7.74 -5.65 11.05
N ILE A 107 -8.48 -4.69 11.61
CA ILE A 107 -9.93 -4.62 11.43
C ILE A 107 -10.26 -4.17 9.99
N GLY A 108 -11.31 -4.74 9.39
CA GLY A 108 -11.92 -4.21 8.16
C GLY A 108 -11.43 -4.83 6.84
N TYR A 109 -10.73 -5.97 6.87
CA TYR A 109 -10.67 -6.81 5.69
C TYR A 109 -12.03 -7.47 5.49
N VAL A 110 -12.58 -7.35 4.28
CA VAL A 110 -13.92 -7.87 3.95
C VAL A 110 -13.80 -8.74 2.71
N ALA A 111 -14.52 -9.87 2.69
CA ALA A 111 -14.68 -10.74 1.53
C ALA A 111 -16.05 -11.44 1.58
N ILE A 112 -16.49 -12.01 0.46
CA ILE A 112 -17.73 -12.79 0.36
C ILE A 112 -17.37 -14.26 0.14
N ALA A 113 -18.00 -15.16 0.89
CA ALA A 113 -17.81 -16.59 0.74
C ALA A 113 -18.32 -17.07 -0.64
N LYS A 114 -17.42 -17.58 -1.51
CA LYS A 114 -17.77 -18.11 -2.84
C LYS A 114 -18.45 -19.49 -2.78
N ASN A 115 -18.17 -20.24 -1.72
CA ASN A 115 -18.69 -21.57 -1.38
C ASN A 115 -18.91 -21.65 0.14
N GLU A 116 -19.32 -22.81 0.64
CA GLU A 116 -19.27 -23.05 2.08
C GLU A 116 -17.82 -22.98 2.58
N ILE A 117 -17.59 -22.18 3.61
CA ILE A 117 -16.26 -21.97 4.18
C ILE A 117 -16.36 -21.85 5.70
N SER A 118 -15.23 -21.92 6.38
CA SER A 118 -15.06 -21.60 7.78
C SER A 118 -14.04 -20.47 7.94
N THR A 119 -14.01 -19.81 9.09
CA THR A 119 -12.99 -18.81 9.41
C THR A 119 -12.37 -19.09 10.77
N ASN A 120 -11.21 -18.46 11.04
CA ASN A 120 -10.68 -18.40 12.39
C ASN A 120 -11.48 -17.41 13.28
N GLN A 121 -11.10 -17.32 14.57
CA GLN A 121 -11.76 -16.44 15.54
C GLN A 121 -11.53 -14.94 15.29
N GLY A 122 -10.58 -14.58 14.42
CA GLY A 122 -10.29 -13.21 14.03
C GLY A 122 -11.28 -12.64 13.00
N PHE A 123 -12.43 -13.29 12.80
CA PHE A 123 -13.52 -12.81 11.95
C PHE A 123 -14.82 -12.63 12.73
N LYS A 124 -15.67 -11.76 12.19
CA LYS A 124 -17.11 -11.77 12.39
C LYS A 124 -17.75 -11.95 11.02
N ASN A 125 -18.56 -12.99 10.90
CA ASN A 125 -19.19 -13.40 9.65
C ASN A 125 -20.67 -13.06 9.73
N PHE A 126 -21.15 -12.34 8.74
CA PHE A 126 -22.55 -11.95 8.56
C PHE A 126 -23.19 -12.96 7.62
N LEU A 127 -24.09 -13.80 8.14
CA LEU A 127 -24.75 -14.83 7.33
C LEU A 127 -25.72 -14.20 6.34
N PRO A 128 -26.02 -14.87 5.20
CA PRO A 128 -26.98 -14.38 4.23
C PRO A 128 -28.33 -14.08 4.87
N SER A 129 -28.91 -12.93 4.54
CA SER A 129 -30.24 -12.51 4.98
C SER A 129 -30.97 -11.89 3.79
N PRO A 130 -32.31 -12.06 3.67
CA PRO A 130 -33.09 -11.46 2.59
C PRO A 130 -33.10 -9.93 2.62
N VAL A 131 -32.64 -9.29 3.71
CA VAL A 131 -32.63 -7.83 3.83
C VAL A 131 -31.54 -7.15 3.00
N TYR A 132 -30.55 -7.91 2.53
CA TYR A 132 -29.42 -7.33 1.81
C TYR A 132 -28.88 -8.19 0.66
N LEU A 133 -28.32 -7.54 -0.35
CA LEU A 133 -27.47 -8.20 -1.34
C LEU A 133 -26.04 -8.35 -0.80
N PRO A 134 -25.38 -9.52 -0.92
CA PRO A 134 -24.04 -9.75 -0.35
C PRO A 134 -23.00 -8.69 -0.72
N LYS A 135 -23.00 -8.23 -1.97
CA LYS A 135 -22.11 -7.16 -2.44
C LYS A 135 -22.43 -5.79 -1.81
N TYR A 136 -23.71 -5.51 -1.53
CA TYR A 136 -24.12 -4.27 -0.86
C TYR A 136 -23.54 -4.22 0.55
N LEU A 137 -23.69 -5.30 1.35
CA LEU A 137 -23.09 -5.38 2.68
C LEU A 137 -21.54 -5.38 2.61
N TYR A 138 -20.95 -6.06 1.64
CA TYR A 138 -19.50 -6.03 1.41
C TYR A 138 -18.97 -4.60 1.22
N PHE A 139 -19.58 -3.81 0.33
CA PHE A 139 -19.17 -2.42 0.11
C PHE A 139 -19.44 -1.53 1.32
N TYR A 140 -20.54 -1.77 2.05
CA TYR A 140 -20.85 -1.03 3.27
C TYR A 140 -19.81 -1.26 4.37
N LEU A 141 -19.40 -2.51 4.62
CA LEU A 141 -18.38 -2.82 5.61
C LEU A 141 -17.00 -2.28 5.20
N LYS A 142 -16.70 -2.20 3.90
CA LYS A 142 -15.50 -1.52 3.40
C LYS A 142 -15.54 -0.01 3.66
N TYR A 143 -16.68 0.62 3.43
CA TYR A 143 -16.90 2.06 3.68
C TYR A 143 -16.84 2.40 5.18
N SER A 144 -17.54 1.63 5.99
CA SER A 144 -17.74 1.88 7.42
C SER A 144 -16.55 1.45 8.29
N LYS A 145 -15.38 1.17 7.71
CA LYS A 145 -14.19 0.72 8.45
C LYS A 145 -13.88 1.62 9.65
N ASP A 146 -13.82 2.93 9.44
CA ASP A 146 -13.48 3.90 10.49
C ASP A 146 -14.55 3.91 11.60
N LEU A 147 -15.83 3.75 11.22
CA LEU A 147 -16.93 3.60 12.17
C LEU A 147 -16.78 2.32 12.99
N ILE A 148 -16.50 1.19 12.35
CA ILE A 148 -16.30 -0.12 12.99
C ILE A 148 -15.14 -0.08 13.99
N GLU A 149 -14.07 0.64 13.68
CA GLU A 149 -12.93 0.84 14.58
C GLU A 149 -13.33 1.57 15.87
N THR A 150 -14.33 2.47 15.85
CA THR A 150 -14.83 3.12 17.08
C THR A 150 -15.55 2.15 18.03
N TYR A 151 -16.08 1.05 17.51
CA TYR A 151 -16.68 -0.03 18.30
C TYR A 151 -15.62 -1.00 18.84
N ALA A 152 -14.40 -0.99 18.29
CA ALA A 152 -13.34 -1.88 18.74
C ALA A 152 -12.87 -1.56 20.17
N SER A 153 -12.12 -2.48 20.77
CA SER A 153 -11.53 -2.29 22.10
C SER A 153 -10.15 -2.92 22.15
N GLY A 154 -9.33 -2.46 23.09
CA GLY A 154 -7.93 -2.86 23.25
C GLY A 154 -6.97 -1.73 22.88
N THR A 155 -5.89 -1.57 23.65
CA THR A 155 -4.90 -0.51 23.47
C THR A 155 -3.73 -0.95 22.60
N THR A 156 -3.37 -2.24 22.63
CA THR A 156 -2.26 -2.81 21.83
C THR A 156 -2.75 -3.49 20.55
N PHE A 157 -3.91 -4.16 20.60
CA PHE A 157 -4.56 -4.78 19.44
C PHE A 157 -6.04 -4.48 19.50
N LEU A 158 -6.52 -3.65 18.57
CA LEU A 158 -7.94 -3.37 18.43
C LEU A 158 -8.67 -4.63 17.95
N GLU A 159 -9.75 -4.98 18.64
CA GLU A 159 -10.67 -6.03 18.23
C GLU A 159 -12.13 -5.63 18.44
N ILE A 160 -12.99 -5.99 17.48
CA ILE A 160 -14.45 -5.91 17.64
C ILE A 160 -15.01 -7.25 18.15
N SER A 161 -15.66 -7.21 19.32
CA SER A 161 -16.30 -8.40 19.89
C SER A 161 -17.57 -8.79 19.10
N GLY A 162 -18.01 -10.04 19.23
CA GLY A 162 -19.25 -10.48 18.56
C GLY A 162 -20.49 -9.74 19.04
N ALA A 163 -20.53 -9.34 20.32
CA ALA A 163 -21.62 -8.52 20.86
C ALA A 163 -21.63 -7.12 20.21
N LYS A 164 -20.46 -6.49 20.08
CA LYS A 164 -20.36 -5.16 19.47
C LYS A 164 -20.59 -5.18 17.95
N ALA A 165 -20.15 -6.24 17.26
CA ALA A 165 -20.40 -6.42 15.84
C ALA A 165 -21.90 -6.48 15.52
N LYS A 166 -22.74 -6.98 16.44
CA LYS A 166 -24.20 -7.00 16.31
C LYS A 166 -24.85 -5.62 16.49
N LEU A 167 -24.15 -4.67 17.12
CA LEU A 167 -24.63 -3.31 17.34
C LEU A 167 -24.20 -2.34 16.22
N LEU A 168 -23.50 -2.84 15.19
CA LEU A 168 -23.08 -1.97 14.10
C LEU A 168 -24.33 -1.42 13.38
N PRO A 169 -24.40 -0.10 13.15
CA PRO A 169 -25.48 0.48 12.38
C PRO A 169 -25.32 0.06 10.92
N PHE A 170 -26.42 -0.28 10.26
CA PHE A 170 -26.45 -0.68 8.86
C PHE A 170 -27.61 0.02 8.14
N PRO A 171 -27.36 0.80 7.06
CA PRO A 171 -28.40 1.47 6.31
C PRO A 171 -28.96 0.50 5.27
N ILE A 172 -30.24 0.16 5.39
CA ILE A 172 -30.94 -0.66 4.42
C ILE A 172 -31.63 0.28 3.42
N ALA A 173 -31.26 0.13 2.16
CA ALA A 173 -31.98 0.66 1.01
C ALA A 173 -32.98 -0.40 0.47
N PRO A 174 -33.99 -0.01 -0.32
CA PRO A 174 -34.82 -0.96 -1.06
C PRO A 174 -33.98 -1.95 -1.89
N LEU A 175 -34.37 -3.21 -2.00
CA LEU A 175 -33.56 -4.24 -2.69
C LEU A 175 -33.21 -3.88 -4.14
N LYS A 176 -34.15 -3.27 -4.86
CA LYS A 176 -33.92 -2.78 -6.23
C LYS A 176 -32.84 -1.68 -6.24
N GLU A 177 -32.88 -0.76 -5.28
CA GLU A 177 -31.86 0.27 -5.14
C GLU A 177 -30.51 -0.32 -4.73
N GLN A 178 -30.46 -1.28 -3.80
CA GLN A 178 -29.22 -1.96 -3.43
C GLN A 178 -28.52 -2.55 -4.67
N GLN A 179 -29.28 -3.14 -5.60
CA GLN A 179 -28.73 -3.65 -6.85
C GLN A 179 -28.16 -2.50 -7.71
N ARG A 180 -28.91 -1.40 -7.88
CA ARG A 180 -28.44 -0.22 -8.64
C ARG A 180 -27.19 0.41 -8.02
N ILE A 181 -27.10 0.47 -6.68
CA ILE A 181 -25.92 0.92 -5.95
C ILE A 181 -24.72 0.02 -6.24
N VAL A 182 -24.90 -1.31 -6.12
CA VAL A 182 -23.84 -2.28 -6.42
C VAL A 182 -23.36 -2.14 -7.85
N ASP A 183 -24.27 -2.13 -8.83
CA ASP A 183 -23.92 -2.02 -10.25
C ASP A 183 -23.16 -0.72 -10.54
N ARG A 184 -23.57 0.38 -9.90
CA ARG A 184 -22.92 1.69 -10.07
C ARG A 184 -21.54 1.74 -9.43
N ILE A 185 -21.37 1.18 -8.24
CA ILE A 185 -20.05 1.06 -7.59
C ILE A 185 -19.12 0.22 -8.46
N GLU A 186 -19.57 -0.97 -8.90
CA GLU A 186 -18.74 -1.87 -9.71
C GLU A 186 -18.34 -1.22 -11.03
N SER A 187 -19.26 -0.57 -11.74
CA SER A 187 -18.95 0.15 -12.99
C SER A 187 -17.95 1.29 -12.80
N LEU A 188 -18.04 2.04 -11.69
CA LEU A 188 -17.09 3.12 -11.39
C LEU A 188 -15.73 2.58 -10.96
N PHE A 189 -15.71 1.51 -10.15
CA PHE A 189 -14.47 0.89 -9.68
C PHE A 189 -13.71 0.25 -10.84
N GLU A 190 -14.39 -0.42 -11.77
CA GLU A 190 -13.77 -0.99 -12.98
C GLU A 190 -13.03 0.08 -13.79
N LYS A 191 -13.62 1.27 -13.95
CA LYS A 191 -12.98 2.40 -14.64
C LYS A 191 -11.74 2.90 -13.90
N LEU A 192 -11.80 2.95 -12.57
CA LEU A 192 -10.69 3.39 -11.72
C LEU A 192 -9.57 2.35 -11.69
N ASP A 193 -9.90 1.06 -11.67
CA ASP A 193 -8.94 -0.03 -11.73
C ASP A 193 -8.22 -0.02 -13.08
N LYS A 194 -8.95 0.16 -14.19
CA LYS A 194 -8.35 0.34 -15.52
C LYS A 194 -7.45 1.58 -15.59
N ALA A 195 -7.84 2.69 -14.97
CA ALA A 195 -6.98 3.87 -14.90
C ALA A 195 -5.68 3.58 -14.14
N LYS A 196 -5.76 2.82 -13.04
CA LYS A 196 -4.59 2.40 -12.25
C LYS A 196 -3.67 1.48 -13.05
N GLU A 197 -4.22 0.51 -13.79
CA GLU A 197 -3.45 -0.35 -14.70
C GLU A 197 -2.68 0.46 -15.75
N LEU A 198 -3.34 1.43 -16.40
CA LEU A 198 -2.70 2.31 -17.38
C LEU A 198 -1.57 3.18 -16.78
N ILE A 199 -1.72 3.60 -15.52
CA ILE A 199 -0.68 4.36 -14.81
C ILE A 199 0.55 3.48 -14.57
N GLU A 200 0.37 2.23 -14.12
CA GLU A 200 1.48 1.31 -13.89
C GLU A 200 2.17 0.92 -15.21
N GLU A 201 1.41 0.68 -16.28
CA GLU A 201 1.98 0.45 -17.62
C GLU A 201 2.82 1.64 -18.09
N ALA A 202 2.32 2.87 -17.91
CA ALA A 202 3.05 4.08 -18.28
C ALA A 202 4.35 4.25 -17.47
N ARG A 203 4.34 3.90 -16.18
CA ARG A 203 5.56 3.89 -15.34
C ARG A 203 6.59 2.88 -15.83
N GLU A 204 6.15 1.66 -16.12
CA GLU A 204 7.06 0.63 -16.65
C GLU A 204 7.68 1.03 -17.99
N GLU A 205 6.89 1.61 -18.89
CA GLU A 205 7.37 2.11 -20.18
C GLU A 205 8.39 3.24 -19.99
N PHE A 206 8.13 4.16 -19.06
CA PHE A 206 9.04 5.24 -18.73
C PHE A 206 10.40 4.70 -18.25
N GLU A 207 10.40 3.76 -17.31
CA GLU A 207 11.64 3.16 -16.78
C GLU A 207 12.44 2.41 -17.85
N LYS A 208 11.74 1.71 -18.77
CA LYS A 208 12.36 1.07 -19.93
C LYS A 208 13.01 2.09 -20.86
N ARG A 209 12.30 3.18 -21.17
CA ARG A 209 12.81 4.27 -22.02
C ARG A 209 14.01 4.96 -21.39
N LYS A 210 13.95 5.28 -20.10
CA LYS A 210 15.07 5.85 -19.33
C LYS A 210 16.29 4.96 -19.38
N SER A 211 16.13 3.66 -19.11
CA SER A 211 17.23 2.68 -19.21
C SER A 211 17.87 2.67 -20.60
N ALA A 212 17.07 2.66 -21.67
CA ALA A 212 17.55 2.64 -23.04
C ALA A 212 18.30 3.93 -23.44
N ILE A 213 17.80 5.09 -23.00
CA ILE A 213 18.45 6.39 -23.23
C ILE A 213 19.81 6.44 -22.53
N LEU A 214 19.87 6.02 -21.26
CA LEU A 214 21.12 5.95 -20.50
C LEU A 214 22.11 4.98 -21.17
N GLU A 215 21.65 3.81 -21.60
CA GLU A 215 22.50 2.86 -22.31
C GLU A 215 23.12 3.46 -23.58
N LYS A 216 22.32 4.14 -24.41
CA LYS A 216 22.83 4.84 -25.59
C LYS A 216 23.83 5.95 -25.24
N ALA A 217 23.58 6.69 -24.16
CA ALA A 217 24.46 7.76 -23.70
C ALA A 217 25.85 7.22 -23.33
N PHE A 218 25.88 6.18 -22.50
CA PHE A 218 27.13 5.61 -21.97
C PHE A 218 27.82 4.61 -22.92
N ARG A 219 27.15 4.19 -24.01
CA ARG A 219 27.78 3.56 -25.18
C ARG A 219 28.40 4.58 -26.15
N GLY A 220 28.17 5.88 -25.92
CA GLY A 220 28.65 6.96 -26.77
C GLY A 220 27.79 7.20 -28.01
N GLU A 221 26.65 6.53 -28.17
CA GLU A 221 25.79 6.67 -29.35
C GLU A 221 25.12 8.06 -29.42
N LEU A 222 24.81 8.67 -28.27
CA LEU A 222 24.14 9.98 -28.26
C LEU A 222 25.04 11.15 -28.68
N THR A 223 26.37 11.00 -28.55
CA THR A 223 27.36 12.05 -28.85
C THR A 223 28.18 11.77 -30.10
N GLU A 224 27.85 10.75 -30.90
CA GLU A 224 28.58 10.38 -32.11
C GLU A 224 28.75 11.57 -33.08
N LYS A 225 27.65 12.23 -33.44
CA LYS A 225 27.69 13.40 -34.31
C LYS A 225 28.49 14.56 -33.71
N TRP A 226 28.37 14.78 -32.40
CA TRP A 226 29.12 15.82 -31.71
C TRP A 226 30.64 15.55 -31.77
N ARG A 227 31.07 14.29 -31.63
CA ARG A 227 32.48 13.91 -31.79
C ARG A 227 32.97 14.14 -33.22
N ASP A 228 32.15 13.85 -34.23
CA ASP A 228 32.48 14.11 -35.63
C ASP A 228 32.63 15.60 -35.94
N ASP A 229 31.75 16.44 -35.38
CA ASP A 229 31.74 17.89 -35.60
C ASP A 229 32.91 18.58 -34.88
N THR A 230 33.21 18.16 -33.65
CA THR A 230 34.27 18.77 -32.81
C THR A 230 35.65 18.18 -33.05
N LYS A 231 35.74 16.98 -33.66
CA LYS A 231 36.95 16.15 -33.76
C LYS A 231 37.54 15.78 -32.40
N ILE A 232 36.74 15.83 -31.33
CA ILE A 232 37.12 15.40 -29.99
C ILE A 232 36.65 13.96 -29.82
N ASN A 233 37.59 13.03 -29.69
CA ASN A 233 37.30 11.61 -29.46
C ASN A 233 38.38 11.00 -28.56
N SER A 234 38.24 11.22 -27.26
CA SER A 234 39.22 10.79 -26.26
C SER A 234 38.50 10.18 -25.07
N PHE A 235 38.82 8.92 -24.80
CA PHE A 235 38.28 8.14 -23.71
C PHE A 235 39.42 7.62 -22.84
N LYS A 236 39.24 7.71 -21.53
CA LYS A 236 40.16 7.18 -20.53
C LYS A 236 39.52 5.99 -19.84
N ASP A 237 40.03 4.79 -20.11
CA ASP A 237 39.64 3.61 -19.34
C ASP A 237 40.17 3.72 -17.90
N THR A 238 39.26 3.58 -16.94
CA THR A 238 39.54 3.79 -15.52
C THR A 238 38.58 2.98 -14.66
N LYS A 239 38.72 3.08 -13.35
CA LYS A 239 37.88 2.41 -12.36
C LYS A 239 37.31 3.41 -11.38
N PHE A 240 36.20 3.05 -10.75
CA PHE A 240 35.58 3.87 -9.70
C PHE A 240 36.56 4.20 -8.57
N GLU A 241 37.49 3.30 -8.22
CA GLU A 241 38.50 3.57 -7.21
C GLU A 241 39.40 4.78 -7.54
N GLU A 242 39.73 4.98 -8.83
CA GLU A 242 40.58 6.08 -9.27
C GLU A 242 39.80 7.40 -9.33
N LEU A 243 38.50 7.32 -9.61
CA LEU A 243 37.64 8.50 -9.81
C LEU A 243 36.95 8.99 -8.53
N PHE A 244 36.60 8.09 -7.62
CA PHE A 244 35.69 8.39 -6.53
C PHE A 244 36.23 7.92 -5.18
N ALA A 245 35.98 8.72 -4.15
CA ALA A 245 36.06 8.31 -2.76
C ALA A 245 34.64 8.02 -2.25
N PHE A 246 34.41 6.80 -1.76
CA PHE A 246 33.14 6.41 -1.14
C PHE A 246 33.23 6.59 0.37
N ILE A 247 32.53 7.60 0.89
CA ILE A 247 32.62 7.97 2.31
C ILE A 247 31.39 7.45 3.06
N GLY A 248 31.63 6.72 4.15
CA GLY A 248 30.61 6.15 5.02
C GLY A 248 29.83 7.19 5.82
N GLY A 249 28.53 6.97 6.03
CA GLY A 249 27.76 7.67 7.04
C GLY A 249 27.62 6.90 8.36
N GLY A 250 26.92 7.51 9.30
CA GLY A 250 26.74 7.01 10.66
C GLY A 250 25.46 7.56 11.29
N THR A 251 24.96 6.85 12.29
CA THR A 251 23.80 7.30 13.07
C THR A 251 24.28 7.82 14.42
N PRO A 252 24.07 9.11 14.74
CA PRO A 252 24.29 9.62 16.10
C PRO A 252 23.49 8.81 17.12
N SER A 253 23.97 8.72 18.36
CA SER A 253 23.24 7.97 19.39
C SER A 253 21.84 8.55 19.60
N LYS A 254 20.80 7.74 19.37
CA LYS A 254 19.40 8.15 19.63
C LYS A 254 19.10 8.37 21.12
N ALA A 255 19.96 7.86 22.00
CA ALA A 255 19.82 8.08 23.44
C ALA A 255 20.21 9.51 23.84
N ASN A 256 21.11 10.16 23.09
CA ASN A 256 21.48 11.55 23.35
C ASN A 256 20.60 12.49 22.52
N LYS A 257 19.62 13.12 23.17
CA LYS A 257 18.66 14.02 22.53
C LYS A 257 19.31 15.30 21.98
N GLU A 258 20.45 15.73 22.52
CA GLU A 258 21.17 16.94 22.08
C GLU A 258 21.75 16.81 20.66
N TYR A 259 21.86 15.59 20.14
CA TYR A 259 22.35 15.34 18.78
C TYR A 259 21.26 15.53 17.70
N TRP A 260 20.00 15.64 18.09
CA TRP A 260 18.85 15.61 17.19
C TRP A 260 18.07 16.92 17.20
N ASN A 261 17.25 17.13 16.17
CA ASN A 261 16.44 18.34 15.97
C ASN A 261 17.29 19.63 15.82
N GLY A 262 18.45 19.51 15.18
CA GLY A 262 19.25 20.67 14.76
C GLY A 262 18.90 21.15 13.34
N GLU A 263 19.80 21.94 12.76
CA GLU A 263 19.63 22.53 11.42
C GLU A 263 20.26 21.68 10.30
N ILE A 264 21.08 20.68 10.63
CA ILE A 264 21.80 19.87 9.63
C ILE A 264 20.93 18.69 9.22
N ASN A 265 20.61 18.62 7.93
CA ASN A 265 19.85 17.51 7.37
C ASN A 265 20.61 16.19 7.55
N TRP A 266 19.91 15.16 8.04
CA TRP A 266 20.45 13.82 8.22
C TRP A 266 19.66 12.80 7.41
N ALA A 267 20.22 12.40 6.27
CA ALA A 267 19.58 11.55 5.30
C ALA A 267 19.68 10.07 5.66
N SER A 268 18.57 9.38 5.44
CA SER A 268 18.45 7.93 5.47
C SER A 268 17.92 7.43 4.11
N VAL A 269 17.82 6.12 3.94
CA VAL A 269 17.20 5.52 2.73
C VAL A 269 15.78 6.03 2.46
N LYS A 270 15.05 6.47 3.50
CA LYS A 270 13.67 6.97 3.37
C LYS A 270 13.58 8.33 2.67
N ASP A 271 14.67 9.09 2.69
CA ASP A 271 14.77 10.43 2.12
C ASP A 271 15.15 10.38 0.62
N ILE A 272 15.70 9.26 0.16
CA ILE A 272 16.16 9.09 -1.23
C ILE A 272 14.98 8.67 -2.12
N LYS A 273 14.20 9.65 -2.57
CA LYS A 273 13.03 9.46 -3.44
C LYS A 273 13.22 10.03 -4.84
N ASN A 274 13.84 11.21 -4.92
CA ASN A 274 13.93 12.01 -6.14
C ASN A 274 15.40 12.24 -6.52
N ASN A 275 15.62 12.86 -7.67
CA ASN A 275 16.96 13.14 -8.20
C ASN A 275 17.75 14.12 -7.32
N TYR A 276 17.04 14.97 -6.58
CA TYR A 276 17.59 16.05 -5.77
C TYR A 276 17.09 15.94 -4.33
N LEU A 277 18.02 16.04 -3.38
CA LEU A 277 17.72 16.02 -1.95
C LEU A 277 17.89 17.41 -1.36
N TYR A 278 16.75 18.04 -1.03
CA TYR A 278 16.69 19.40 -0.47
C TYR A 278 16.54 19.40 1.05
N ASP A 279 15.81 18.43 1.60
CA ASP A 279 15.48 18.33 3.02
C ASP A 279 15.33 16.86 3.44
N THR A 280 15.42 16.60 4.74
CA THR A 280 15.33 15.24 5.31
C THR A 280 14.32 15.18 6.45
N ILE A 281 13.76 13.99 6.70
CA ILE A 281 12.80 13.76 7.78
C ILE A 281 13.41 14.10 9.14
N ASP A 282 14.64 13.62 9.36
CA ASP A 282 15.38 13.84 10.60
C ASP A 282 16.49 14.87 10.38
N LYS A 283 16.79 15.66 11.40
CA LYS A 283 17.88 16.64 11.42
C LYS A 283 18.72 16.47 12.67
N ILE A 284 19.99 16.81 12.58
CA ILE A 284 20.98 16.68 13.64
C ILE A 284 21.66 18.00 13.92
N THR A 285 22.20 18.13 15.12
CA THR A 285 23.00 19.29 15.53
C THR A 285 24.46 19.15 15.07
N GLU A 286 25.22 20.24 15.09
CA GLU A 286 26.67 20.16 14.89
C GLU A 286 27.35 19.18 15.85
N GLU A 287 26.86 19.12 17.09
CA GLU A 287 27.38 18.21 18.11
C GLU A 287 27.12 16.75 17.73
N GLY A 288 25.95 16.47 17.14
CA GLY A 288 25.63 15.16 16.58
C GLY A 288 26.53 14.76 15.42
N VAL A 289 26.95 15.72 14.58
CA VAL A 289 27.94 15.49 13.52
C VAL A 289 29.32 15.20 14.12
N LYS A 290 29.79 16.06 15.03
CA LYS A 290 31.14 15.97 15.63
C LYS A 290 31.33 14.68 16.44
N ASN A 291 30.29 14.20 17.12
CA ASN A 291 30.36 13.04 18.04
C ASN A 291 29.75 11.76 17.46
N SER A 292 29.64 11.65 16.15
CA SER A 292 29.23 10.41 15.51
C SER A 292 30.10 10.07 14.30
N SER A 293 29.92 8.88 13.74
CA SER A 293 30.58 8.48 12.49
C SER A 293 29.88 9.03 11.24
N THR A 294 28.93 9.96 11.40
CA THR A 294 28.27 10.58 10.26
C THR A 294 29.22 11.48 9.49
N ASN A 295 29.10 11.48 8.17
CA ASN A 295 29.83 12.38 7.30
C ASN A 295 28.83 13.23 6.52
N VAL A 296 29.26 14.42 6.12
CA VAL A 296 28.43 15.42 5.44
C VAL A 296 28.78 15.47 3.96
N ALA A 297 27.79 15.18 3.12
CA ALA A 297 27.80 15.43 1.69
C ALA A 297 27.68 16.94 1.49
N LYS A 298 28.55 17.52 0.67
CA LYS A 298 28.47 18.94 0.29
C LYS A 298 27.44 19.15 -0.81
N ASN A 299 26.95 20.38 -0.94
CA ASN A 299 26.08 20.75 -2.06
C ASN A 299 26.72 20.34 -3.42
N GLY A 300 25.95 19.65 -4.25
CA GLY A 300 26.38 19.08 -5.54
C GLY A 300 26.95 17.66 -5.46
N GLU A 301 27.29 17.14 -4.28
CA GLU A 301 27.80 15.77 -4.14
C GLU A 301 26.68 14.73 -4.29
N ILE A 302 27.06 13.55 -4.75
CA ILE A 302 26.13 12.43 -4.92
C ILE A 302 26.06 11.62 -3.62
N ILE A 303 24.85 11.25 -3.25
CA ILE A 303 24.57 10.31 -2.19
C ILE A 303 24.06 9.01 -2.81
N LEU A 304 24.76 7.91 -2.56
CA LEU A 304 24.48 6.56 -3.06
C LEU A 304 23.94 5.68 -1.94
N VAL A 305 22.80 5.02 -2.20
CA VAL A 305 22.27 3.97 -1.32
C VAL A 305 23.06 2.69 -1.54
N THR A 306 23.64 2.16 -0.46
CA THR A 306 24.46 0.93 -0.52
C THR A 306 23.87 -0.24 0.25
N ARG A 307 22.82 -0.03 1.06
CA ARG A 307 22.12 -1.09 1.83
C ARG A 307 20.60 -0.87 1.80
N ILE A 308 19.82 -1.93 2.02
CA ILE A 308 18.33 -1.95 2.09
C ILE A 308 17.64 -1.71 0.72
N SER A 309 18.23 -0.90 -0.16
CA SER A 309 17.84 -0.72 -1.57
C SER A 309 19.05 -0.23 -2.38
N PRO A 310 20.09 -1.07 -2.57
CA PRO A 310 21.36 -0.64 -3.17
C PRO A 310 21.16 -0.15 -4.61
N GLY A 311 21.87 0.90 -5.01
CA GLY A 311 21.91 1.41 -6.39
C GLY A 311 21.21 2.76 -6.59
N LYS A 312 20.26 3.13 -5.74
CA LYS A 312 19.59 4.44 -5.80
C LYS A 312 20.57 5.57 -5.52
N VAL A 313 20.42 6.69 -6.25
CA VAL A 313 21.26 7.89 -6.10
C VAL A 313 20.45 9.17 -6.09
N THR A 314 20.96 10.18 -5.39
CA THR A 314 20.45 11.56 -5.41
C THR A 314 21.61 12.56 -5.37
N ILE A 315 21.37 13.78 -5.84
CA ILE A 315 22.28 14.92 -5.72
C ILE A 315 21.90 15.71 -4.46
N ALA A 316 22.86 15.95 -3.58
CA ALA A 316 22.68 16.82 -2.42
C ALA A 316 22.54 18.27 -2.88
N GLN A 317 21.48 18.98 -2.45
CA GLN A 317 21.27 20.41 -2.78
C GLN A 317 21.70 21.34 -1.64
N LYS A 318 22.16 20.77 -0.53
CA LYS A 318 22.68 21.43 0.67
C LYS A 318 23.70 20.49 1.33
N ASP A 319 24.37 20.99 2.35
CA ASP A 319 25.18 20.14 3.23
C ASP A 319 24.27 19.15 3.99
N ILE A 320 24.44 17.86 3.72
CA ILE A 320 23.56 16.79 4.21
C ILE A 320 24.42 15.69 4.85
N ALA A 321 24.23 15.48 6.15
CA ALA A 321 24.78 14.33 6.85
C ALA A 321 24.07 13.04 6.42
N ILE A 322 24.75 11.90 6.45
CA ILE A 322 24.19 10.63 5.96
C ILE A 322 24.29 9.48 6.97
N ASN A 323 23.33 8.56 6.96
CA ASN A 323 23.34 7.37 7.81
C ASN A 323 24.29 6.26 7.29
N GLN A 324 24.40 5.14 8.01
CA GLN A 324 25.29 4.02 7.66
C GLN A 324 24.96 3.29 6.34
N ASP A 325 23.73 3.41 5.86
CA ASP A 325 23.23 2.71 4.66
C ASP A 325 23.57 3.48 3.37
N LEU A 326 23.96 4.74 3.51
CA LEU A 326 24.34 5.65 2.45
C LEU A 326 25.85 5.79 2.34
N LYS A 327 26.32 6.23 1.18
CA LYS A 327 27.70 6.67 0.92
C LYS A 327 27.70 7.98 0.16
N ILE A 328 28.61 8.88 0.52
CA ILE A 328 28.91 10.06 -0.29
C ILE A 328 29.86 9.61 -1.40
N VAL A 329 29.56 9.96 -2.64
CA VAL A 329 30.46 9.77 -3.77
C VAL A 329 31.15 11.10 -4.06
N ARG A 330 32.40 11.21 -3.59
CA ARG A 330 33.22 12.41 -3.78
C ARG A 330 34.18 12.22 -4.93
N PRO A 331 34.21 13.10 -5.95
CA PRO A 331 35.18 13.01 -7.03
C PRO A 331 36.60 13.24 -6.49
N LYS A 332 37.56 12.46 -7.01
CA LYS A 332 39.01 12.59 -6.73
C LYS A 332 39.75 13.41 -7.78
N ILE A 333 39.08 13.71 -8.89
CA ILE A 333 39.60 14.47 -10.04
C ILE A 333 38.71 15.68 -10.30
N GLU A 334 39.26 16.73 -10.91
CA GLU A 334 38.51 17.93 -11.27
C GLU A 334 37.78 17.78 -12.61
N GLU A 335 38.25 16.90 -13.48
CA GLU A 335 37.76 16.69 -14.84
C GLU A 335 36.55 15.74 -14.92
N ILE A 336 35.62 15.86 -13.96
CA ILE A 336 34.38 15.11 -13.97
C ILE A 336 33.16 15.98 -13.60
N ASP A 337 32.15 15.97 -14.47
CA ASP A 337 30.92 16.72 -14.24
C ASP A 337 30.01 15.99 -13.24
N TYR A 338 29.48 16.72 -12.24
CA TYR A 338 28.68 16.13 -11.17
C TYR A 338 27.34 15.55 -11.65
N LYS A 339 26.70 16.16 -12.69
CA LYS A 339 25.49 15.59 -13.29
C LYS A 339 25.83 14.38 -14.16
N TYR A 340 26.97 14.41 -14.85
CA TYR A 340 27.46 13.22 -15.55
C TYR A 340 27.68 12.05 -14.57
N MET A 341 28.29 12.31 -13.41
CA MET A 341 28.40 11.31 -12.35
C MET A 341 27.02 10.79 -11.93
N TYR A 342 26.03 11.66 -11.76
CA TYR A 342 24.68 11.25 -11.38
C TYR A 342 24.07 10.28 -12.41
N TYR A 343 24.09 10.65 -13.70
CA TYR A 343 23.62 9.78 -14.78
C TYR A 343 24.43 8.47 -14.90
N LEU A 344 25.74 8.51 -14.60
CA LEU A 344 26.59 7.33 -14.60
C LEU A 344 26.15 6.32 -13.53
N PHE A 345 25.85 6.79 -12.31
CA PHE A 345 25.35 5.90 -11.27
C PHE A 345 23.94 5.38 -11.56
N LEU A 346 23.06 6.19 -12.18
CA LEU A 346 21.78 5.71 -12.68
C LEU A 346 21.96 4.59 -13.72
N TYR A 347 22.84 4.78 -14.70
CA TYR A 347 23.16 3.77 -15.69
C TYR A 347 23.70 2.47 -15.05
N LYS A 348 24.51 2.61 -13.99
CA LYS A 348 25.09 1.47 -13.26
C LYS A 348 24.17 0.84 -12.23
N GLU A 349 22.96 1.35 -11.99
CA GLU A 349 22.07 0.86 -10.94
C GLU A 349 21.85 -0.67 -11.00
N LYS A 350 21.49 -1.21 -12.16
CA LYS A 350 21.27 -2.66 -12.34
C LYS A 350 22.54 -3.48 -12.06
N ASP A 351 23.70 -3.00 -12.50
CA ASP A 351 25.00 -3.62 -12.22
C ASP A 351 25.28 -3.63 -10.70
N LEU A 352 24.99 -2.53 -10.01
CA LEU A 352 25.17 -2.38 -8.56
C LEU A 352 24.23 -3.32 -7.77
N ILE A 353 22.97 -3.43 -8.19
CA ILE A 353 21.98 -4.33 -7.58
C ILE A 353 22.42 -5.79 -7.76
N SER A 354 22.87 -6.17 -8.95
CA SER A 354 23.29 -7.56 -9.24
C SER A 354 24.51 -8.01 -8.41
N LYS A 355 25.40 -7.06 -8.09
CA LYS A 355 26.59 -7.30 -7.25
C LYS A 355 26.30 -7.20 -5.75
N SER A 356 25.08 -6.83 -5.35
CA SER A 356 24.69 -6.76 -3.94
C SER A 356 24.53 -8.16 -3.33
N GLN A 357 25.05 -8.34 -2.11
CA GLN A 357 25.04 -9.61 -1.39
C GLN A 357 24.26 -9.48 -0.07
N GLY A 358 23.78 -10.61 0.47
CA GLY A 358 23.09 -10.68 1.76
C GLY A 358 21.67 -11.27 1.68
N THR A 359 21.29 -12.07 2.67
CA THR A 359 19.97 -12.72 2.77
C THR A 359 18.91 -11.81 3.38
N THR A 360 19.25 -11.08 4.46
CA THR A 360 18.31 -10.21 5.21
C THR A 360 18.44 -8.72 4.84
N VAL A 361 19.65 -8.25 4.52
CA VAL A 361 19.91 -6.89 4.01
C VAL A 361 20.84 -7.01 2.82
N LYS A 362 20.32 -6.81 1.61
CA LYS A 362 21.14 -6.71 0.42
C LYS A 362 21.93 -5.41 0.45
N GLY A 363 23.23 -5.49 0.22
CA GLY A 363 24.08 -4.32 0.10
C GLY A 363 25.30 -4.55 -0.78
N ILE A 364 25.88 -3.46 -1.26
CA ILE A 364 27.13 -3.47 -2.04
C ILE A 364 28.28 -2.96 -1.18
N THR A 365 29.42 -3.65 -1.24
CA THR A 365 30.62 -3.27 -0.50
C THR A 365 31.42 -2.21 -1.27
N ILE A 366 32.21 -1.40 -0.55
CA ILE A 366 33.13 -0.43 -1.18
C ILE A 366 34.13 -1.15 -2.10
N ASN A 367 34.59 -2.35 -1.73
CA ASN A 367 35.49 -3.13 -2.57
C ASN A 367 34.85 -3.52 -3.92
N GLU A 368 33.55 -3.87 -3.92
CA GLU A 368 32.83 -4.15 -5.18
C GLU A 368 32.57 -2.87 -5.99
N LEU A 369 32.29 -1.75 -5.33
CA LEU A 369 32.18 -0.45 -6.00
C LEU A 369 33.48 -0.06 -6.70
N ASN A 370 34.61 -0.15 -5.99
CA ASN A 370 35.94 0.21 -6.47
C ASN A 370 36.36 -0.55 -7.73
N LYS A 371 35.90 -1.80 -7.90
CA LYS A 371 36.23 -2.66 -9.05
C LYS A 371 35.49 -2.27 -10.34
N ILE A 372 34.47 -1.42 -10.29
CA ILE A 372 33.67 -1.07 -11.46
C ILE A 372 34.54 -0.30 -12.46
N GLN A 373 34.63 -0.84 -13.67
CA GLN A 373 35.34 -0.24 -14.80
C GLN A 373 34.41 0.63 -15.62
N ILE A 374 34.94 1.77 -16.09
CA ILE A 374 34.26 2.66 -17.03
C ILE A 374 35.24 3.22 -18.04
N SER A 375 34.71 3.66 -19.17
CA SER A 375 35.42 4.52 -20.11
C SER A 375 34.96 5.95 -19.88
N LEU A 376 35.86 6.82 -19.42
CA LEU A 376 35.55 8.21 -19.07
C LEU A 376 35.84 9.11 -20.28
N PRO A 377 34.82 9.77 -20.88
CA PRO A 377 35.05 10.76 -21.93
C PRO A 377 35.61 12.06 -21.34
N VAL A 378 36.16 12.93 -22.20
CA VAL A 378 36.62 14.27 -21.79
C VAL A 378 35.48 15.14 -21.26
N LEU A 379 35.80 16.14 -20.44
CA LEU A 379 34.83 16.96 -19.73
C LEU A 379 33.82 17.65 -20.67
N GLU A 380 34.24 18.06 -21.85
CA GLU A 380 33.40 18.67 -22.88
C GLU A 380 32.31 17.70 -23.37
N GLU A 381 32.68 16.45 -23.61
CA GLU A 381 31.72 15.42 -24.02
C GLU A 381 30.81 15.01 -22.86
N GLN A 382 31.32 14.94 -21.63
CA GLN A 382 30.48 14.71 -20.44
C GLN A 382 29.37 15.76 -20.34
N LYS A 383 29.70 17.04 -20.53
CA LYS A 383 28.73 18.15 -20.53
C LYS A 383 27.72 18.03 -21.66
N GLU A 384 28.13 17.57 -22.84
CA GLU A 384 27.20 17.34 -23.95
C GLU A 384 26.26 16.16 -23.69
N ILE A 385 26.78 15.06 -23.12
CA ILE A 385 25.94 13.93 -22.66
C ILE A 385 24.89 14.44 -21.68
N VAL A 386 25.30 15.23 -20.67
CA VAL A 386 24.38 15.81 -19.69
C VAL A 386 23.33 16.69 -20.36
N ARG A 387 23.72 17.55 -21.31
CA ARG A 387 22.78 18.42 -22.04
C ARG A 387 21.72 17.62 -22.80
N ILE A 388 22.12 16.52 -23.45
CA ILE A 388 21.20 15.65 -24.18
C ILE A 388 20.30 14.88 -23.20
N LEU A 389 20.86 14.34 -22.12
CA LEU A 389 20.12 13.59 -21.11
C LEU A 389 19.11 14.48 -20.39
N ASP A 390 19.50 15.67 -19.93
CA ASP A 390 18.60 16.64 -19.31
C ASP A 390 17.40 16.94 -20.21
N LYS A 391 17.62 17.10 -21.53
CA LYS A 391 16.53 17.31 -22.50
C LYS A 391 15.65 16.08 -22.70
N LEU A 392 16.24 14.89 -22.77
CA LEU A 392 15.51 13.65 -23.05
C LEU A 392 14.75 13.13 -21.83
N LEU A 393 15.20 13.48 -20.62
CA LEU A 393 14.65 13.06 -19.33
C LEU A 393 13.91 14.21 -18.62
N GLU A 394 13.72 15.36 -19.29
CA GLU A 394 12.94 16.48 -18.76
C GLU A 394 11.50 16.08 -18.39
N GLU A 395 10.96 15.06 -19.05
CA GLU A 395 9.64 14.49 -18.77
C GLU A 395 9.57 13.60 -17.51
N GLU A 396 10.65 13.49 -16.72
CA GLU A 396 10.67 12.74 -15.45
C GLU A 396 9.65 13.26 -14.43
N SER A 397 9.20 14.53 -14.53
CA SER A 397 8.12 15.05 -13.68
C SER A 397 6.82 14.26 -13.82
N LYS A 398 6.60 13.59 -14.97
CA LYS A 398 5.41 12.77 -15.21
C LYS A 398 5.33 11.57 -14.27
N ILE A 399 6.44 11.02 -13.78
CA ILE A 399 6.39 9.87 -12.84
C ILE A 399 5.81 10.30 -11.48
N GLU A 400 6.19 11.49 -11.01
CA GLU A 400 5.67 12.01 -9.74
C GLU A 400 4.18 12.37 -9.88
N GLU A 401 3.77 12.92 -11.03
CA GLU A 401 2.35 13.14 -11.37
C GLU A 401 1.54 11.83 -11.39
N LEU A 402 2.08 10.75 -11.97
CA LEU A 402 1.45 9.43 -11.99
C LEU A 402 1.24 8.88 -10.56
N THR A 403 2.17 9.15 -9.65
CA THR A 403 2.05 8.74 -8.23
C THR A 403 0.96 9.51 -7.49
N GLN A 404 0.87 10.81 -7.72
CA GLN A 404 -0.22 11.61 -7.17
C GLN A 404 -1.58 11.17 -7.71
N LEU A 405 -1.64 10.76 -8.99
CA LEU A 405 -2.87 10.29 -9.62
C LEU A 405 -3.36 8.98 -8.99
N GLU A 406 -2.47 8.06 -8.62
CA GLU A 406 -2.84 6.83 -7.88
C GLU A 406 -3.44 7.12 -6.51
N ASP A 407 -2.84 8.02 -5.75
CA ASP A 407 -3.38 8.44 -4.44
C ASP A 407 -4.78 9.07 -4.60
N GLN A 408 -4.97 9.86 -5.66
CA GLN A 408 -6.28 10.43 -6.00
C GLN A 408 -7.31 9.36 -6.35
N ILE A 409 -6.94 8.30 -7.07
CA ILE A 409 -7.85 7.17 -7.38
C ILE A 409 -8.37 6.54 -6.09
N GLU A 410 -7.52 6.30 -5.09
CA GLU A 410 -7.94 5.71 -3.82
C GLU A 410 -8.88 6.64 -3.03
N LEU A 411 -8.64 7.96 -3.08
CA LEU A 411 -9.56 8.95 -2.50
C LEU A 411 -10.92 8.97 -3.21
N VAL A 412 -10.94 8.87 -4.54
CA VAL A 412 -12.18 8.81 -5.32
C VAL A 412 -12.96 7.55 -4.99
N LYS A 413 -12.31 6.38 -4.83
CA LYS A 413 -12.99 5.14 -4.39
C LYS A 413 -13.69 5.32 -3.05
N LYS A 414 -13.03 5.94 -2.07
CA LYS A 414 -13.64 6.26 -0.77
C LYS A 414 -14.82 7.22 -0.91
N SER A 415 -14.70 8.25 -1.75
CA SER A 415 -15.77 9.21 -2.02
C SER A 415 -16.99 8.55 -2.68
N ILE A 416 -16.77 7.65 -3.64
CA ILE A 416 -17.86 6.89 -4.29
C ILE A 416 -18.63 6.07 -3.26
N LEU A 417 -17.92 5.36 -2.37
CA LEU A 417 -18.56 4.59 -1.31
C LEU A 417 -19.34 5.48 -0.34
N ALA A 418 -18.77 6.64 0.05
CA ALA A 418 -19.46 7.59 0.90
C ALA A 418 -20.76 8.09 0.27
N LYS A 419 -20.72 8.48 -1.00
CA LYS A 419 -21.92 8.89 -1.75
C LYS A 419 -22.92 7.76 -1.90
N ALA A 420 -22.45 6.54 -2.16
CA ALA A 420 -23.29 5.35 -2.28
C ALA A 420 -24.14 5.13 -1.03
N PHE A 421 -23.53 5.13 0.16
CA PHE A 421 -24.24 4.83 1.40
C PHE A 421 -24.94 6.03 2.05
N ARG A 422 -24.82 7.23 1.47
CA ARG A 422 -25.61 8.42 1.81
C ARG A 422 -26.79 8.65 0.86
N GLY A 423 -26.98 7.79 -0.14
CA GLY A 423 -28.00 7.99 -1.18
C GLY A 423 -27.67 9.08 -2.20
N GLU A 424 -26.43 9.57 -2.23
CA GLU A 424 -25.97 10.67 -3.09
C GLU A 424 -25.40 10.17 -4.44
N LEU A 425 -25.49 8.86 -4.72
CA LEU A 425 -24.98 8.26 -5.95
C LEU A 425 -25.94 8.40 -7.15
N GLY A 426 -27.12 8.98 -6.94
CA GLY A 426 -28.16 9.16 -7.95
C GLY A 426 -28.86 7.86 -8.34
N THR A 427 -28.90 6.89 -7.41
CA THR A 427 -29.52 5.58 -7.61
C THR A 427 -30.91 5.46 -7.00
N ASN A 428 -31.32 6.41 -6.17
CA ASN A 428 -32.60 6.37 -5.47
C ASN A 428 -33.78 6.59 -6.43
N SER A 429 -34.89 5.90 -6.16
CA SER A 429 -36.15 6.01 -6.91
C SER A 429 -37.32 6.05 -5.94
N GLU A 430 -38.20 7.05 -6.10
CA GLU A 430 -39.44 7.17 -5.31
C GLU A 430 -40.45 6.05 -5.61
N GLU A 431 -40.28 5.34 -6.72
CA GLU A 431 -41.13 4.20 -7.11
C GLU A 431 -40.78 2.89 -6.38
N ASP A 432 -39.64 2.85 -5.68
CA ASP A 432 -39.24 1.65 -4.94
C ASP A 432 -40.00 1.53 -3.61
N GLU A 433 -40.33 0.28 -3.25
CA GLU A 433 -40.90 -0.05 -1.94
C GLU A 433 -39.95 0.39 -0.81
N SER A 434 -40.50 0.92 0.29
CA SER A 434 -39.69 1.39 1.41
C SER A 434 -38.87 0.25 2.02
N ALA A 435 -37.64 0.54 2.43
CA ALA A 435 -36.82 -0.40 3.20
C ALA A 435 -37.49 -0.80 4.53
N LEU A 436 -38.39 0.03 5.05
CA LEU A 436 -39.19 -0.28 6.22
C LEU A 436 -40.18 -1.43 5.96
N ASP A 437 -40.76 -1.50 4.76
CA ASP A 437 -41.69 -2.57 4.39
C ASP A 437 -40.96 -3.90 4.20
N LEU A 438 -39.76 -3.86 3.59
CA LEU A 438 -38.85 -4.99 3.53
C LEU A 438 -38.51 -5.50 4.95
N LEU A 439 -38.18 -4.60 5.87
CA LEU A 439 -37.85 -4.95 7.24
C LEU A 439 -39.05 -5.59 7.97
N ARG A 440 -40.25 -5.06 7.78
CA ARG A 440 -41.50 -5.64 8.31
C ARG A 440 -41.72 -7.06 7.82
N GLU A 441 -41.58 -7.29 6.50
CA GLU A 441 -41.79 -8.60 5.90
C GLU A 441 -40.84 -9.63 6.52
N ILE A 442 -39.57 -9.28 6.69
CA ILE A 442 -38.54 -10.19 7.22
C ILE A 442 -38.79 -10.51 8.69
N LEU A 443 -39.04 -9.49 9.53
CA LEU A 443 -39.28 -9.70 10.96
C LEU A 443 -40.59 -10.46 11.22
N SER A 444 -41.56 -10.42 10.29
CA SER A 444 -42.81 -11.17 10.40
C SER A 444 -42.64 -12.68 10.19
N LYS A 445 -41.64 -13.11 9.39
CA LYS A 445 -41.37 -14.53 9.09
C LYS A 445 -40.69 -15.28 10.23
N ASP A 446 -40.18 -14.55 11.22
CA ASP A 446 -39.50 -15.06 12.40
C ASP A 446 -40.41 -15.15 13.65
N ILE A 447 -41.72 -14.90 13.48
CA ILE A 447 -42.76 -15.04 14.53
C ILE A 447 -43.37 -16.43 14.41
#